data_AF-A0A496AGW2-F1
#
_entry.id   AF-A0A496AGW2-F1
#
_cell.length_a   1.000
_cell.length_b   1.000
_cell.length_c   1.000
_cell.angle_alpha   90.00
_cell.angle_beta   90.00
_cell.angle_gamma   90.00
#
_symmetry.space_group_name_H-M   'P 1'
#
loop_
_entity.id
_entity.type
_entity.pdbx_description
1 polymer ?
#
loop_
_entity_poly.entity_id
_entity_poly.type
_entity_poly.pdbx_seq_one_letter_code
_entity_poly.pdbx_strand_id
1 'polypeptide(L)' 'MNSLKNTLTQVQKNEKSSPSEKRLIGGHFSPQVQQQVRMLAAAEDTTIHNLLAEALNDLFEKHGHARIAE' A
#
# COMPACT_ATOMS: atom_id res chain seq x y z
N MET A 1 -23.12 -0.03 41.75
CA MET A 1 -21.88 -0.59 41.15
C MET A 1 -22.22 -1.93 40.56
N ASN A 2 -22.62 -1.90 39.29
CA ASN A 2 -23.04 -3.05 38.49
C ASN A 2 -22.10 -3.09 37.28
N SER A 3 -21.77 -4.18 36.62
CA SER A 3 -21.92 -5.61 36.84
C SER A 3 -21.38 -6.17 35.53
N LEU A 4 -20.43 -7.11 35.62
CA LEU A 4 -20.21 -8.23 34.70
C LEU A 4 -19.85 -7.95 33.21
N LYS A 5 -18.75 -8.62 32.81
CA LYS A 5 -18.40 -9.11 31.46
C LYS A 5 -17.62 -8.11 30.60
N ASN A 6 -16.31 -8.35 30.43
CA ASN A 6 -15.90 -9.12 29.24
C ASN A 6 -14.45 -9.59 29.37
N THR A 7 -14.30 -10.84 29.80
CA THR A 7 -13.19 -11.68 29.34
C THR A 7 -13.50 -12.00 27.88
N LEU A 8 -12.91 -11.23 26.96
CA LEU A 8 -12.64 -11.71 25.61
C LEU A 8 -11.18 -11.33 25.31
N THR A 9 -10.27 -12.30 25.30
CA THR A 9 -9.77 -12.89 24.03
C THR A 9 -9.35 -11.77 23.05
N GLN A 10 -8.12 -11.68 22.58
CA GLN A 10 -7.12 -12.72 22.39
C GLN A 10 -5.87 -12.03 21.86
N VAL A 11 -4.73 -12.30 22.46
CA VAL A 11 -3.43 -12.13 21.81
C VAL A 11 -3.41 -13.12 20.65
N GLN A 12 -3.79 -12.69 19.44
CA GLN A 12 -3.60 -13.50 18.23
C GLN A 12 -2.35 -13.06 17.49
N LYS A 13 -1.24 -13.52 18.06
CA LYS A 13 0.00 -13.78 17.34
C LYS A 13 -0.30 -14.91 16.34
N ASN A 14 -0.52 -14.57 15.07
CA ASN A 14 -0.60 -15.56 14.00
C ASN A 14 0.69 -15.48 13.17
N GLU A 15 1.64 -16.36 13.51
CA GLU A 15 2.79 -16.66 12.65
C GLU A 15 2.33 -17.59 11.53
N LYS A 16 2.19 -17.02 10.33
CA LYS A 16 2.32 -17.74 9.06
C LYS A 16 3.32 -16.97 8.22
N SER A 17 4.52 -17.48 8.08
CA SER A 17 5.51 -16.96 7.13
C SER A 17 5.24 -17.47 5.71
N SER A 18 5.28 -16.56 4.72
CA SER A 18 5.44 -16.75 3.26
C SER A 18 4.16 -16.78 2.39
N PRO A 19 4.02 -15.94 1.32
CA PRO A 19 5.06 -15.45 0.40
C PRO A 19 5.27 -13.91 0.35
N SER A 20 6.51 -13.49 0.67
CA SER A 20 7.17 -12.18 0.51
C SER A 20 6.45 -10.94 1.06
N GLU A 21 7.08 -10.27 2.04
CA GLU A 21 6.58 -9.21 2.93
C GLU A 21 6.15 -7.88 2.26
N LYS A 22 5.33 -7.91 1.21
CA LYS A 22 4.74 -6.70 0.60
C LYS A 22 3.54 -6.23 1.44
N ARG A 23 3.47 -4.93 1.74
CA ARG A 23 2.32 -4.29 2.40
C ARG A 23 1.57 -3.40 1.41
N LEU A 24 0.25 -3.33 1.53
CA LEU A 24 -0.56 -2.40 0.74
C LEU A 24 -0.27 -0.97 1.18
N ILE A 25 0.09 -0.11 0.21
CA ILE A 25 0.18 1.34 0.36
C ILE A 25 -0.94 1.93 -0.49
N GLY A 26 -1.88 2.66 0.12
CA GLY A 26 -3.03 3.21 -0.60
C GLY A 26 -3.72 4.36 0.15
N GLY A 27 -4.47 5.17 -0.59
CA GLY A 27 -5.27 6.29 -0.09
C GLY A 27 -6.53 6.50 -0.92
N HIS A 28 -7.47 7.31 -0.42
CA HIS A 28 -8.67 7.67 -1.17
C HIS A 28 -8.39 8.83 -2.13
N PHE A 29 -8.70 8.65 -3.41
CA PHE A 29 -8.56 9.65 -4.45
C PHE A 29 -9.86 9.80 -5.22
N SER A 30 -9.99 10.90 -5.98
CA SER A 30 -11.13 11.08 -6.86
C SER A 30 -11.11 10.04 -8.00
N PRO A 31 -12.27 9.69 -8.57
CA PRO A 31 -12.34 8.78 -9.72
C PRO A 31 -11.50 9.25 -10.92
N GLN A 32 -11.35 10.57 -11.10
CA GLN A 32 -10.55 11.17 -12.17
C GLN A 32 -9.07 10.83 -12.03
N VAL A 33 -8.51 10.86 -10.81
CA VAL A 33 -7.11 10.48 -10.57
C VAL A 33 -6.91 9.01 -10.94
N GLN A 34 -7.82 8.14 -10.51
CA GLN A 34 -7.76 6.72 -10.82
C GLN A 34 -7.85 6.45 -12.34
N GLN A 35 -8.68 7.20 -13.07
CA GLN A 35 -8.79 7.12 -14.52
C GLN A 35 -7.51 7.59 -15.21
N GLN A 36 -6.93 8.70 -14.77
CA GLN A 36 -5.69 9.23 -15.35
C GLN A 36 -4.53 8.23 -15.23
N VAL A 37 -4.34 7.63 -14.05
CA VAL A 37 -3.27 6.64 -13.82
C VAL A 37 -3.47 5.41 -14.71
N ARG A 38 -4.71 4.95 -14.91
CA ARG A 38 -5.01 3.85 -15.84
C ARG A 38 -4.70 4.18 -17.29
N MET A 39 -5.08 5.37 -17.74
CA MET A 39 -4.80 5.82 -19.10
C MET A 39 -3.29 5.93 -19.35
N LEU A 40 -2.54 6.43 -18.37
CA LEU A 40 -1.09 6.52 -18.46
C LEU A 40 -0.44 5.13 -18.58
N ALA A 41 -0.86 4.18 -17.74
CA ALA A 41 -0.35 2.81 -17.80
C ALA A 41 -0.60 2.16 -19.17
N ALA A 42 -1.79 2.37 -19.74
CA ALA A 42 -2.12 1.87 -21.07
C ALA A 42 -1.34 2.58 -22.19
N ALA A 43 -1.10 3.89 -22.07
CA ALA A 43 -0.37 4.66 -23.07
C ALA A 43 1.12 4.29 -23.12
N GLU A 44 1.70 3.92 -21.98
CA GLU A 44 3.13 3.60 -21.84
C GLU A 44 3.43 2.08 -21.88
N ASP A 45 2.43 1.24 -22.18
CA ASP A 45 2.54 -0.23 -22.16
C ASP A 45 3.16 -0.76 -20.86
N THR A 46 2.67 -0.24 -19.73
CA THR A 46 3.15 -0.56 -18.38
C THR A 46 1.99 -0.88 -17.44
N THR A 47 2.30 -1.08 -16.16
CA THR A 47 1.30 -1.39 -15.13
C THR A 47 1.15 -0.24 -14.15
N ILE A 48 -0.03 -0.13 -13.53
CA ILE A 48 -0.26 0.82 -12.41
C ILE A 48 0.77 0.59 -11.29
N HIS A 49 1.16 -0.66 -11.04
CA HIS A 49 2.16 -0.99 -10.03
C HIS A 49 3.52 -0.34 -10.34
N ASN A 50 3.99 -0.45 -11.59
CA ASN A 50 5.24 0.18 -12.02
C ASN A 50 5.18 1.71 -11.94
N LEU A 51 4.07 2.32 -12.36
CA LEU A 51 3.88 3.77 -12.23
C LEU A 51 3.89 4.23 -10.76
N LEU A 52 3.28 3.46 -9.86
CA LEU A 52 3.33 3.76 -8.44
C LEU A 52 4.74 3.55 -7.87
N ALA A 53 5.47 2.52 -8.29
CA ALA A 53 6.85 2.29 -7.89
C ALA A 53 7.77 3.44 -8.32
N GLU A 54 7.61 3.93 -9.56
CA GLU A 54 8.31 5.12 -10.06
C GLU A 54 7.98 6.36 -9.21
N ALA A 55 6.69 6.68 -9.05
CA ALA A 55 6.26 7.85 -8.28
C ALA A 55 6.72 7.81 -6.82
N LEU A 56 6.74 6.63 -6.19
CA LEU A 56 7.25 6.43 -4.83
C LEU A 56 8.77 6.61 -4.78
N ASN A 57 9.50 6.07 -5.75
CA ASN A 57 10.95 6.22 -5.81
C ASN A 57 11.36 7.69 -6.06
N ASP A 58 10.64 8.42 -6.90
CA ASP A 58 10.87 9.85 -7.13
C ASP A 58 10.58 10.67 -5.86
N LEU A 59 9.55 10.29 -5.10
CA LEU A 59 9.28 10.88 -3.78
C LEU A 59 10.42 10.59 -2.80
N PHE A 60 10.92 9.36 -2.74
CA PHE A 60 12.04 8.99 -1.87
C PHE A 60 13.30 9.78 -2.21
N GLU A 61 13.66 9.85 -3.48
CA GLU A 61 14.83 10.58 -3.96
C GLU A 61 14.74 12.07 -3.66
N LYS A 62 13.57 12.69 -3.88
CA LYS A 62 13.29 14.08 -3.50
C LYS A 62 13.52 14.37 -2.02
N HIS A 63 13.39 13.35 -1.16
CA HIS A 63 13.60 13.43 0.28
C HIS A 63 14.95 12.85 0.75
N GLY A 64 15.86 12.53 -0.17
CA GLY A 64 17.20 12.00 0.15
C GLY A 64 17.21 10.54 0.60
N HIS A 65 16.18 9.78 0.24
CA HIS A 65 16.07 8.35 0.51
C HIS A 65 16.41 7.51 -0.73
N ALA A 66 16.76 6.24 -0.51
CA ALA A 66 17.03 5.28 -1.58
C ALA A 66 15.75 4.87 -2.33
N ARG A 67 15.91 4.52 -3.60
CA ARG A 67 14.84 3.97 -4.46
C ARG A 67 14.62 2.49 -4.13
N ILE A 68 13.62 2.19 -3.31
CA ILE A 68 13.34 0.84 -2.77
C ILE A 68 12.00 0.25 -3.24
N ALA A 69 11.20 1.00 -4.01
CA ALA A 69 9.95 0.49 -4.56
C ALA A 69 10.22 -0.34 -5.83
N GLU A 70 9.59 -1.51 -5.91
CA GLU A 70 9.64 -2.49 -6.99
C GLU A 70 8.24 -2.77 -7.54
#